data_AF-A0A399FYI4-F1
#
_entry.id   AF-A0A399FYI4-F1
#
_cell.length_a   1.000
_cell.length_b   1.000
_cell.length_c   1.000
_cell.angle_alpha   90.00
_cell.angle_beta   90.00
_cell.angle_gamma   90.00
#
_symmetry.space_group_name_H-M   'P 1'
#
loop_
_entity.id
_entity.type
_entity.pdbx_description
1 polymer ?
#
loop_
_entity_poly.entity_id
_entity_poly.type
_entity_poly.pdbx_seq_one_letter_code
_entity_poly.pdbx_strand_id
1 'polypeptide(L)'
;MFPGFARVVRRSALVLGLAAAAVMSTAAPASAHSLDSAVVSEAGCGWSNGNYTVLHSDAIEVDLPGHAYERMGTVYLLWNAQYGENCVVALRTGDAHGVASDTQALLAVQAGSTVVRHRDGGDYAHYAAASGPAANQCVRYEALIQSPFTGVWTYGGRPTWGNCG
;
A
#
# COMPACT_ATOMS: atom_id res chain seq x y z
N MET A 1 -26.80 71.04 -41.47
CA MET A 1 -27.58 70.76 -40.25
C MET A 1 -27.09 69.43 -39.70
N PHE A 2 -26.26 69.46 -38.67
CA PHE A 2 -25.54 68.29 -38.13
C PHE A 2 -26.18 67.82 -36.83
N PRO A 3 -26.50 66.53 -36.68
CA PRO A 3 -26.48 65.84 -35.39
C PRO A 3 -25.41 64.71 -35.46
N GLY A 4 -24.73 64.28 -34.40
CA GLY A 4 -24.75 64.59 -32.99
C GLY A 4 -23.83 63.60 -32.26
N PHE A 5 -23.78 63.75 -30.93
CA PHE A 5 -23.50 62.73 -29.91
C PHE A 5 -22.08 62.14 -29.75
N ALA A 6 -21.38 62.83 -28.84
CA ALA A 6 -20.53 62.40 -27.73
C ALA A 6 -20.38 60.90 -27.33
N ARG A 7 -19.20 60.68 -26.70
CA ARG A 7 -18.77 59.68 -25.69
C ARG A 7 -18.12 58.37 -26.15
N VAL A 8 -16.78 58.44 -26.20
CA VAL A 8 -15.83 57.67 -25.36
C VAL A 8 -16.46 56.53 -24.53
N VAL A 9 -16.00 55.30 -24.73
CA VAL A 9 -15.22 54.49 -23.76
C VAL A 9 -14.92 53.13 -24.41
N ARG A 10 -13.62 52.88 -24.55
CA ARG A 10 -12.97 51.64 -24.98
C ARG A 10 -13.33 50.53 -23.98
N ARG A 11 -14.08 49.50 -24.40
CA ARG A 11 -14.39 48.33 -23.55
C ARG A 11 -13.62 47.10 -24.02
N SER A 12 -12.47 46.95 -23.37
CA SER A 12 -11.82 45.74 -22.87
C SER A 12 -12.24 44.40 -23.48
N ALA A 13 -11.25 43.74 -24.09
CA ALA A 13 -11.28 42.33 -24.46
C ALA A 13 -11.41 41.46 -23.19
N LEU A 14 -12.46 40.64 -23.15
CA LEU A 14 -12.60 39.54 -22.20
C LEU A 14 -11.85 38.33 -22.76
N VAL A 15 -10.64 38.09 -22.22
CA VAL A 15 -9.92 36.84 -22.43
C VAL A 15 -10.59 35.79 -21.54
N LEU A 16 -11.40 34.90 -22.13
CA LEU A 16 -11.86 33.70 -21.46
C LEU A 16 -10.68 32.74 -21.33
N GLY A 17 -10.06 32.70 -20.15
CA GLY A 17 -9.11 31.65 -19.78
C GLY A 17 -9.86 30.36 -19.47
N LEU A 18 -9.69 29.33 -20.29
CA LEU A 18 -10.06 27.96 -19.95
C LEU A 18 -9.05 27.43 -18.90
N ALA A 19 -9.45 27.39 -17.64
CA ALA A 19 -8.74 26.62 -16.62
C ALA A 19 -9.18 25.16 -16.71
N ALA A 20 -8.42 24.34 -17.45
CA ALA A 20 -8.56 22.89 -17.41
C ALA A 20 -7.95 22.39 -16.09
N ALA A 21 -8.77 22.15 -15.07
CA ALA A 21 -8.36 21.41 -13.90
C ALA A 21 -8.21 19.93 -14.30
N ALA A 22 -6.99 19.52 -14.65
CA ALA A 22 -6.65 18.12 -14.81
C ALA A 22 -6.68 17.48 -13.42
N VAL A 23 -7.79 16.81 -13.08
CA VAL A 23 -7.85 15.90 -11.96
C VAL A 23 -6.95 14.72 -12.34
N MET A 24 -5.71 14.73 -11.85
CA MET A 24 -4.84 13.56 -11.93
C MET A 24 -5.41 12.52 -10.96
N SER A 25 -6.30 11.67 -11.48
CA SER A 25 -6.59 10.38 -10.86
C SER A 25 -5.29 9.59 -10.91
N THR A 26 -4.54 9.56 -9.82
CA THR A 26 -3.50 8.53 -9.65
C THR A 26 -4.25 7.22 -9.54
N ALA A 27 -4.50 6.56 -10.67
CA ALA A 27 -4.89 5.16 -10.66
C ALA A 27 -3.84 4.46 -9.81
N ALA A 28 -4.26 3.87 -8.68
CA ALA A 28 -3.42 2.93 -7.95
C ALA A 28 -2.85 1.96 -9.00
N PRO A 29 -1.54 1.67 -8.98
CA PRO A 29 -0.90 0.92 -10.06
C PRO A 29 -1.68 -0.38 -10.29
N ALA A 30 -2.40 -0.44 -11.42
CA ALA A 30 -3.29 -1.54 -11.80
C ALA A 30 -2.51 -2.82 -12.18
N SER A 31 -1.19 -2.82 -11.99
CA SER A 31 -0.29 -3.86 -12.46
C SER A 31 0.35 -4.66 -11.33
N ALA A 32 0.22 -4.22 -10.08
CA ALA A 32 0.93 -4.84 -8.98
C ALA A 32 0.02 -5.80 -8.18
N HIS A 33 0.00 -7.05 -8.62
CA HIS A 33 -0.86 -8.13 -8.10
C HIS A 33 -0.06 -9.38 -7.71
N SER A 34 1.26 -9.33 -7.82
CA SER A 34 2.20 -10.38 -7.42
C SER A 34 3.17 -9.88 -6.35
N LEU A 35 3.82 -10.81 -5.66
CA LEU A 35 4.87 -10.46 -4.70
C LEU A 35 6.00 -9.65 -5.36
N ASP A 36 6.46 -10.07 -6.55
CA ASP A 36 7.53 -9.37 -7.28
C ASP A 36 7.14 -7.92 -7.63
N SER A 37 5.88 -7.71 -7.98
CA SER A 37 5.38 -6.36 -8.27
C SER A 37 5.30 -5.48 -7.01
N ALA A 38 4.96 -6.05 -5.86
CA ALA A 38 5.01 -5.36 -4.58
C ALA A 38 6.45 -5.03 -4.18
N VAL A 39 7.42 -5.89 -4.51
CA VAL A 39 8.83 -5.66 -4.21
C VAL A 39 9.39 -4.43 -4.92
N VAL A 40 9.14 -4.30 -6.23
CA VAL A 40 9.71 -3.20 -7.03
C VAL A 40 8.92 -1.90 -6.96
N SER A 41 7.65 -1.97 -6.55
CA SER A 41 6.76 -0.81 -6.46
C SER A 41 7.21 0.18 -5.38
N GLU A 42 7.19 1.48 -5.68
CA GLU A 42 7.45 2.54 -4.70
C GLU A 42 6.39 2.57 -3.58
N ALA A 43 5.15 2.22 -3.90
CA ALA A 43 4.08 2.02 -2.91
C ALA A 43 4.18 0.65 -2.19
N GLY A 44 5.19 -0.15 -2.55
CA GLY A 44 5.45 -1.46 -1.97
C GLY A 44 6.72 -1.45 -1.13
N CYS A 45 7.66 -2.35 -1.44
CA CYS A 45 8.97 -2.38 -0.77
C CYS A 45 9.96 -1.35 -1.34
N GLY A 46 9.73 -0.81 -2.54
CA GLY A 46 10.59 0.19 -3.17
C GLY A 46 11.94 -0.33 -3.66
N TRP A 47 12.12 -1.66 -3.74
CA TRP A 47 13.39 -2.28 -4.13
C TRP A 47 13.48 -2.44 -5.64
N SER A 48 13.95 -1.40 -6.32
CA SER A 48 14.03 -1.36 -7.79
C SER A 48 14.90 -2.45 -8.41
N ASN A 49 15.79 -3.09 -7.64
CA ASN A 49 16.57 -4.24 -8.11
C ASN A 49 15.74 -5.54 -8.23
N GLY A 50 14.52 -5.58 -7.66
CA GLY A 50 13.65 -6.75 -7.65
C GLY A 50 14.17 -7.96 -6.87
N ASN A 51 15.33 -7.84 -6.21
CA ASN A 51 15.94 -8.93 -5.47
C ASN A 51 15.37 -8.99 -4.06
N TYR A 52 15.05 -10.19 -3.59
CA TYR A 52 14.65 -10.39 -2.21
C TYR A 52 14.83 -11.86 -1.81
N THR A 53 14.85 -12.09 -0.51
CA THR A 53 14.68 -13.42 0.08
C THR A 53 13.39 -13.42 0.88
N VAL A 54 12.57 -14.46 0.72
CA VAL A 54 11.43 -14.69 1.61
C VAL A 54 11.98 -15.31 2.90
N LEU A 55 11.97 -14.55 3.99
CA LEU A 55 12.35 -15.05 5.30
C LEU A 55 11.22 -15.87 5.94
N HIS A 56 9.98 -15.44 5.71
CA HIS A 56 8.79 -16.10 6.21
C HIS A 56 7.59 -15.80 5.34
N SER A 57 6.65 -16.74 5.31
CA SER A 57 5.29 -16.52 4.82
C SER A 57 4.29 -17.19 5.74
N ASP A 58 3.08 -16.63 5.81
CA ASP A 58 1.98 -17.25 6.55
C ASP A 58 0.66 -16.95 5.84
N ALA A 59 -0.30 -17.86 5.95
CA ALA A 59 -1.61 -17.63 5.34
C ALA A 59 -2.42 -16.61 6.16
N ILE A 60 -3.29 -15.87 5.49
CA ILE A 60 -4.27 -14.98 6.12
C ILE A 60 -5.65 -15.55 5.78
N GLU A 61 -6.32 -16.14 6.77
CA GLU A 61 -7.50 -16.99 6.56
C GLU A 61 -8.59 -16.69 7.61
N VAL A 62 -9.86 -16.81 7.20
CA VAL A 62 -11.00 -16.90 8.12
C VAL A 62 -11.31 -18.38 8.31
N ASP A 63 -11.16 -18.86 9.54
CA ASP A 63 -11.63 -20.19 9.95
C ASP A 63 -12.43 -20.04 11.26
N LEU A 64 -13.66 -19.54 11.12
CA LEU A 64 -14.56 -19.25 12.24
C LEU A 64 -15.78 -20.18 12.22
N PRO A 65 -16.24 -20.69 13.39
CA PRO A 65 -17.45 -21.49 13.46
C PRO A 65 -18.67 -20.76 12.89
N GLY A 66 -19.36 -21.39 11.94
CA GLY A 66 -20.55 -20.81 11.31
C GLY A 66 -20.28 -19.93 10.08
N HIS A 67 -19.02 -19.79 9.67
CA HIS A 67 -18.62 -19.10 8.44
C HIS A 67 -18.02 -20.10 7.44
N ALA A 68 -18.06 -19.76 6.16
CA ALA A 68 -17.27 -20.49 5.16
C ALA A 68 -15.78 -20.24 5.43
N TYR A 69 -14.95 -21.24 5.21
CA TYR A 69 -13.50 -21.04 5.17
C TYR A 69 -13.16 -20.06 4.04
N GLU A 70 -12.39 -19.02 4.35
CA GLU A 70 -12.02 -17.99 3.40
C GLU A 70 -10.52 -17.76 3.42
N ARG A 71 -9.84 -17.97 2.29
CA ARG A 71 -8.43 -17.57 2.15
C ARG A 71 -8.34 -16.15 1.61
N MET A 72 -7.93 -15.22 2.47
CA MET A 72 -7.87 -13.79 2.18
C MET A 72 -6.54 -13.38 1.57
N GLY A 73 -5.45 -14.07 1.92
CA GLY A 73 -4.14 -13.66 1.47
C GLY A 73 -3.00 -14.50 2.00
N THR A 74 -1.81 -13.96 1.82
CA THR A 74 -0.57 -14.46 2.41
C THR A 74 0.24 -13.26 2.85
N VAL A 75 0.70 -13.30 4.11
CA VAL A 75 1.69 -12.35 4.58
C VAL A 75 3.08 -12.86 4.23
N TYR A 76 3.96 -11.98 3.80
CA TYR A 76 5.36 -12.27 3.57
C TYR A 76 6.22 -11.33 4.41
N LEU A 77 7.28 -11.87 5.00
CA LEU A 77 8.42 -11.09 5.46
C LEU A 77 9.58 -11.32 4.50
N LEU A 78 10.01 -10.24 3.85
CA LEU A 78 11.07 -10.23 2.87
C LEU A 78 12.32 -9.56 3.44
N TRP A 79 13.46 -9.89 2.85
CA TRP A 79 14.74 -9.25 3.12
C TRP A 79 15.46 -8.89 1.82
N ASN A 80 16.09 -7.71 1.79
CA ASN A 80 16.97 -7.30 0.71
C ASN A 80 18.32 -6.84 1.25
N ALA A 81 19.37 -7.64 1.00
CA ALA A 81 20.71 -7.37 1.48
C ALA A 81 21.34 -6.09 0.89
N GLN A 82 20.94 -5.69 -0.33
CA GLN A 82 21.48 -4.49 -0.97
C GLN A 82 20.96 -3.21 -0.31
N TYR A 83 19.71 -3.23 0.16
CA TYR A 83 19.08 -2.08 0.84
C TYR A 83 19.24 -2.16 2.36
N GLY A 84 19.49 -3.35 2.92
CA GLY A 84 19.58 -3.56 4.37
C GLY A 84 18.22 -3.47 5.06
N GLU A 85 17.15 -3.84 4.35
CA GLU A 85 15.77 -3.65 4.76
C GLU A 85 14.99 -4.96 4.83
N ASN A 86 14.08 -5.00 5.80
CA ASN A 86 12.95 -5.94 5.77
C ASN A 86 11.74 -5.24 5.18
N CYS A 87 10.92 -6.01 4.46
CA CYS A 87 9.62 -5.56 3.96
C CYS A 87 8.55 -6.59 4.33
N VAL A 88 7.48 -6.15 4.97
CA VAL A 88 6.28 -6.96 5.14
C VAL A 88 5.32 -6.68 3.99
N VAL A 89 4.75 -7.73 3.41
CA VAL A 89 3.74 -7.62 2.34
C VAL A 89 2.51 -8.41 2.74
N ALA A 90 1.37 -7.73 2.83
CA ALA A 90 0.06 -8.35 2.95
C ALA A 90 -0.51 -8.56 1.54
N LEU A 91 -0.25 -9.71 0.92
CA LEU A 91 -0.67 -10.00 -0.45
C LEU A 91 -2.03 -10.69 -0.47
N ARG A 92 -3.02 -10.10 -1.14
CA ARG A 92 -4.34 -10.71 -1.35
C ARG A 92 -4.27 -11.83 -2.37
N THR A 93 -4.89 -12.95 -2.03
CA THR A 93 -4.99 -14.16 -2.87
C THR A 93 -6.39 -14.75 -2.76
N GLY A 94 -6.74 -15.68 -3.63
CA GLY A 94 -8.04 -16.37 -3.55
C GLY A 94 -9.20 -15.41 -3.81
N ASP A 95 -10.29 -15.58 -3.05
CA ASP A 95 -11.55 -14.88 -3.28
C ASP A 95 -11.47 -13.37 -3.01
N ALA A 96 -10.51 -12.92 -2.19
CA ALA A 96 -10.28 -11.51 -1.91
C ALA A 96 -9.42 -10.80 -2.98
N HIS A 97 -8.86 -11.53 -3.95
CA HIS A 97 -7.98 -10.94 -4.95
C HIS A 97 -8.74 -10.03 -5.91
N GLY A 98 -8.29 -8.78 -6.06
CA GLY A 98 -8.91 -7.79 -6.95
C GLY A 98 -10.14 -7.09 -6.37
N VAL A 99 -10.57 -7.47 -5.17
CA VAL A 99 -11.63 -6.76 -4.43
C VAL A 99 -10.97 -5.88 -3.40
N ALA A 100 -11.20 -4.56 -3.46
CA ALA A 100 -10.66 -3.64 -2.47
C ALA A 100 -11.40 -3.79 -1.13
N SER A 101 -10.65 -4.00 -0.06
CA SER A 101 -11.10 -3.77 1.31
C SER A 101 -9.89 -3.44 2.20
N ASP A 102 -10.16 -3.09 3.45
CA ASP A 102 -9.12 -2.67 4.39
C ASP A 102 -8.06 -3.77 4.53
N THR A 103 -6.82 -3.40 4.21
CA THR A 103 -5.63 -4.25 4.25
C THR A 103 -4.52 -3.47 4.90
N GLN A 104 -3.80 -4.11 5.81
CA GLN A 104 -2.75 -3.48 6.59
C GLN A 104 -1.52 -4.36 6.60
N ALA A 105 -0.36 -3.71 6.52
CA ALA A 105 0.94 -4.34 6.68
C ALA A 105 1.73 -3.53 7.70
N LEU A 106 2.23 -4.20 8.75
CA LEU A 106 2.96 -3.56 9.82
C LEU A 106 4.26 -4.30 10.10
N LEU A 107 5.36 -3.55 10.03
CA LEU A 107 6.70 -3.99 10.38
C LEU A 107 7.14 -3.21 11.62
N ALA A 108 7.53 -3.92 12.66
CA ALA A 108 8.21 -3.33 13.79
C ALA A 108 9.65 -3.82 13.83
N VAL A 109 10.57 -2.89 14.02
CA VAL A 109 12.02 -3.15 14.04
C VAL A 109 12.58 -2.73 15.39
N GLN A 110 13.36 -3.61 16.01
CA GLN A 110 13.99 -3.40 17.31
C GLN A 110 15.41 -2.85 17.12
N ALA A 111 15.54 -1.54 17.28
CA ALA A 111 16.80 -0.81 17.23
C ALA A 111 17.31 -0.53 18.66
N GLY A 112 18.00 -1.50 19.26
CA GLY A 112 18.46 -1.41 20.65
C GLY A 112 17.29 -1.35 21.64
N SER A 113 17.19 -0.26 22.40
CA SER A 113 16.07 0.00 23.33
C SER A 113 14.83 0.60 22.67
N THR A 114 14.89 0.91 21.36
CA THR A 114 13.82 1.59 20.64
C THR A 114 13.13 0.64 19.66
N VAL A 115 11.82 0.83 19.48
CA VAL A 115 11.04 0.14 18.45
C VAL A 115 10.56 1.15 17.42
N VAL A 116 11.01 0.98 16.18
CA VAL A 116 10.53 1.75 15.02
C VAL A 116 9.40 0.95 14.36
N ARG A 117 8.32 1.62 13.97
CA ARG A 117 7.18 0.99 13.29
C ARG A 117 7.01 1.59 11.90
N HIS A 118 6.89 0.72 10.92
CA HIS A 118 6.54 1.03 9.55
C HIS A 118 5.16 0.42 9.29
N ARG A 119 4.25 1.19 8.72
CA ARG A 119 2.89 0.75 8.47
C ARG A 119 2.40 1.29 7.13
N ASP A 120 1.71 0.42 6.43
CA ASP A 120 0.84 0.79 5.32
C ASP A 120 -0.55 0.21 5.60
N GLY A 121 -1.59 0.97 5.26
CA GLY A 121 -2.96 0.55 5.50
C GLY A 121 -3.98 1.39 4.77
N GLY A 122 -4.97 0.73 4.18
CA GLY A 122 -6.03 1.34 3.39
C GLY A 122 -6.83 0.30 2.62
N ASP A 123 -7.74 0.78 1.76
CA ASP A 123 -8.50 -0.09 0.88
C ASP A 123 -7.66 -0.53 -0.32
N TYR A 124 -7.14 -1.75 -0.23
CA TYR A 124 -6.26 -2.31 -1.26
C TYR A 124 -6.91 -3.52 -1.93
N ALA A 125 -6.83 -3.57 -3.26
CA ALA A 125 -7.33 -4.71 -4.05
C ALA A 125 -6.29 -5.85 -4.17
N HIS A 126 -5.01 -5.55 -3.93
CA HIS A 126 -3.92 -6.49 -4.22
C HIS A 126 -2.95 -6.65 -3.06
N TYR A 127 -2.38 -5.57 -2.53
CA TYR A 127 -1.49 -5.66 -1.38
C TYR A 127 -1.41 -4.35 -0.60
N ALA A 128 -1.02 -4.47 0.67
CA ALA A 128 -0.38 -3.40 1.44
C ALA A 128 1.05 -3.83 1.76
N ALA A 129 2.00 -2.90 1.87
CA ALA A 129 3.37 -3.25 2.22
C ALA A 129 4.09 -2.16 3.02
N ALA A 130 4.94 -2.57 3.94
CA ALA A 130 5.75 -1.65 4.74
C ALA A 130 7.21 -2.13 4.79
N SER A 131 8.13 -1.27 4.34
CA SER A 131 9.57 -1.53 4.40
C SER A 131 10.25 -0.64 5.44
N GLY A 132 11.35 -1.13 6.00
CA GLY A 132 12.18 -0.38 6.94
C GLY A 132 13.59 -0.95 7.08
N PRO A 133 14.58 -0.09 7.41
CA PRO A 133 15.94 -0.54 7.74
C PRO A 133 15.90 -1.52 8.92
N ALA A 134 16.54 -2.67 8.74
CA ALA A 134 16.50 -3.75 9.73
C ALA A 134 17.80 -4.57 9.82
N ALA A 135 18.86 -4.16 9.11
CA ALA A 135 20.16 -4.81 9.20
C ALA A 135 20.67 -4.87 10.65
N ASN A 136 21.08 -6.05 11.11
CA ASN A 136 21.51 -6.33 12.48
C ASN A 136 20.45 -6.04 13.55
N GLN A 137 19.17 -6.07 13.18
CA GLN A 137 18.05 -5.79 14.09
C GLN A 137 17.06 -6.96 14.07
N CYS A 138 16.34 -7.14 15.17
CA CYS A 138 15.22 -8.08 15.21
C CYS A 138 13.97 -7.39 14.68
N VAL A 139 13.15 -8.14 13.95
CA VAL A 139 11.85 -7.67 13.46
C VAL A 139 10.71 -8.53 13.98
N ARG A 140 9.54 -7.93 14.03
CA ARG A 140 8.26 -8.63 14.09
C ARG A 140 7.31 -7.96 13.12
N TYR A 141 6.33 -8.69 12.63
CA TYR A 141 5.49 -8.19 11.56
C TYR A 141 4.10 -8.81 11.64
N GLU A 142 3.13 -8.10 11.13
CA GLU A 142 1.76 -8.56 11.00
C GLU A 142 1.15 -8.01 9.72
N ALA A 143 0.19 -8.75 9.21
CA ALA A 143 -0.71 -8.31 8.17
C ALA A 143 -2.14 -8.55 8.63
N LEU A 144 -3.02 -7.60 8.30
CA LEU A 144 -4.44 -7.71 8.56
C LEU A 144 -5.22 -7.52 7.26
N ILE A 145 -6.22 -8.36 7.04
CA ILE A 145 -7.16 -8.22 5.92
C ILE A 145 -8.58 -8.30 6.47
N GLN A 146 -9.40 -7.31 6.16
CA GLN A 146 -10.84 -7.40 6.39
C GLN A 146 -11.49 -8.14 5.22
N SER A 147 -12.19 -9.24 5.50
CA SER A 147 -12.96 -9.94 4.48
C SER A 147 -14.00 -8.99 3.88
N PRO A 148 -14.01 -8.79 2.54
CA PRO A 148 -15.02 -7.96 1.90
C PRO A 148 -16.41 -8.62 1.91
N PHE A 149 -16.49 -9.91 2.24
CA PHE A 149 -17.74 -10.69 2.24
C PHE A 149 -18.41 -10.71 3.60
N THR A 150 -17.63 -10.85 4.67
CA THR A 150 -18.15 -10.99 6.04
C THR A 150 -17.83 -9.81 6.94
N GLY A 151 -16.92 -8.92 6.54
CA GLY A 151 -16.44 -7.81 7.37
C GLY A 151 -15.52 -8.23 8.52
N VAL A 152 -15.20 -9.53 8.62
CA VAL A 152 -14.34 -10.10 9.67
C VAL A 152 -12.88 -9.73 9.43
N TRP A 153 -12.18 -9.35 10.49
CA TRP A 153 -10.74 -9.15 10.48
C TRP A 153 -9.98 -10.45 10.61
N THR A 154 -9.02 -10.65 9.72
CA THR A 154 -8.09 -11.79 9.71
C THR A 154 -6.67 -11.30 9.84
N TYR A 155 -5.80 -12.17 10.33
CA TYR A 155 -4.44 -11.83 10.71
C TYR A 155 -3.47 -12.92 10.28
N GLY A 156 -2.28 -12.51 9.88
CA GLY A 156 -1.14 -13.39 9.70
C GLY A 156 0.14 -12.69 10.14
N GLY A 157 1.17 -13.45 10.46
CA GLY A 157 2.50 -12.92 10.72
C GLY A 157 3.14 -13.49 11.97
N ARG A 158 4.04 -12.72 12.58
CA ARG A 158 4.80 -13.17 13.74
C ARG A 158 4.82 -12.08 14.81
N PRO A 159 4.09 -12.26 15.93
CA PRO A 159 4.01 -11.24 16.99
C PRO A 159 5.28 -11.16 17.88
N THR A 160 6.12 -12.20 17.85
CA THR A 160 7.38 -12.29 18.59
C THR A 160 8.55 -11.76 17.77
N TRP A 161 9.53 -11.14 18.41
CA TRP A 161 10.78 -10.74 17.77
C TRP A 161 11.54 -11.93 17.18
N GLY A 162 12.06 -11.78 15.98
CA GLY A 162 12.86 -12.78 15.28
C GLY A 162 13.60 -12.19 14.08
N ASN A 163 14.20 -13.05 13.26
CA ASN A 163 14.98 -12.65 12.08
C ASN A 163 16.05 -11.59 12.43
N CYS A 164 16.78 -11.85 13.51
CA CYS A 164 17.82 -10.95 14.00
C CYS A 164 19.13 -11.21 13.25
N GLY A 165 19.65 -10.20 12.55
CA GLY A 165 20.95 -10.30 11.85
C GLY A 165 20.99 -9.47 10.58
#